data_AF-A0A9D6M4V9-F1
#
_entry.id   AF-A0A9D6M4V9-F1
#
_cell.length_a   1.000
_cell.length_b   1.000
_cell.length_c   1.000
_cell.angle_alpha   90.00
_cell.angle_beta   90.00
_cell.angle_gamma   90.00
#
_symmetry.space_group_name_H-M   'P 1'
#
loop_
_entity.id
_entity.type
_entity.pdbx_description
1 polymer ?
#
loop_
_entity_poly.entity_id
_entity_poly.type
_entity_poly.pdbx_seq_one_letter_code
_entity_poly.pdbx_strand_id
1 'polypeptide(L)' 'PYPHAGQHQELNAQFLVERGAAIRISNADLERALLPTITRVLNAPEELQKMRAAMRALAAPDAAKKIARLIQSVAAC' A
#
# COMPACT_ATOMS: atom_id res chain seq x y z
N PRO A 1 -21.98 8.76 -4.29
CA PRO A 1 -20.51 8.66 -4.38
C PRO A 1 -20.02 9.19 -5.73
N TYR A 2 -19.09 10.15 -5.73
CA TYR A 2 -18.56 10.71 -6.99
C TYR A 2 -17.91 9.60 -7.84
N PRO A 3 -18.27 9.48 -9.13
CA PRO A 3 -17.96 8.30 -9.96
C PRO A 3 -16.49 8.11 -10.34
N HIS A 4 -15.58 9.03 -9.98
CA HIS A 4 -14.19 9.04 -10.48
C HIS A 4 -13.09 9.01 -9.41
N ALA A 5 -13.43 9.01 -8.11
CA ALA A 5 -12.42 9.06 -7.05
C ALA A 5 -11.66 7.73 -6.81
N GLY A 6 -12.14 6.61 -7.36
CA GLY A 6 -11.63 5.26 -7.05
C GLY A 6 -10.39 4.82 -7.85
N GLN A 7 -10.12 5.41 -9.02
CA GLN A 7 -9.06 4.91 -9.92
C GLN A 7 -7.65 5.08 -9.34
N HIS A 8 -7.41 6.11 -8.51
CA HIS A 8 -6.11 6.33 -7.89
C HIS A 8 -5.79 5.32 -6.80
N GLN A 9 -6.79 4.80 -6.09
CA GLN A 9 -6.58 3.80 -5.05
C GLN A 9 -6.14 2.47 -5.66
N GLU A 10 -6.65 2.14 -6.85
CA GLU A 10 -6.30 0.94 -7.58
C GLU A 10 -4.82 0.91 -7.95
N LEU A 11 -4.27 2.03 -8.44
CA LEU A 11 -2.84 2.15 -8.77
C LEU A 11 -1.95 2.02 -7.53
N ASN A 12 -2.33 2.64 -6.41
CA ASN A 12 -1.60 2.53 -5.16
C ASN A 12 -1.61 1.09 -4.62
N ALA A 13 -2.77 0.42 -4.68
CA ALA A 13 -2.89 -0.97 -4.26
C ALA A 13 -2.06 -1.89 -5.18
N GLN A 14 -2.18 -1.72 -6.49
CA GLN A 14 -1.43 -2.49 -7.49
C GLN A 14 0.08 -2.35 -7.29
N PHE A 15 0.57 -1.12 -7.06
CA PHE A 15 1.99 -0.86 -6.78
C PHE A 15 2.54 -1.72 -5.62
N LEU A 16 1.76 -1.86 -4.54
CA LEU A 16 2.12 -2.66 -3.37
C LEU A 16 2.03 -4.17 -3.65
N VAL A 17 0.97 -4.61 -4.34
CA VAL A 17 0.75 -6.03 -4.69
C VAL A 17 1.86 -6.56 -5.58
N GLU A 18 2.23 -5.81 -6.63
CA GLU A 18 3.30 -6.20 -7.57
C GLU A 18 4.66 -6.38 -6.89
N ARG A 19 4.86 -5.72 -5.76
CA ARG A 19 6.10 -5.80 -4.97
C ARG A 19 6.01 -6.79 -3.81
N GLY A 20 4.92 -7.56 -3.74
CA GLY A 20 4.68 -8.55 -2.68
C GLY A 20 4.45 -7.93 -1.30
N ALA A 21 4.16 -6.62 -1.23
CA ALA A 21 3.96 -5.91 0.03
C ALA A 21 2.50 -5.95 0.52
N ALA A 22 1.55 -6.30 -0.34
CA ALA A 22 0.14 -6.35 0.01
C ALA A 22 -0.61 -7.41 -0.81
N ILE A 23 -1.83 -7.72 -0.36
CA ILE A 23 -2.82 -8.52 -1.09
C ILE A 23 -4.02 -7.60 -1.32
N ARG A 24 -4.46 -7.48 -2.58
CA ARG A 24 -5.68 -6.72 -2.91
C ARG A 24 -6.90 -7.64 -2.83
N ILE A 25 -7.95 -7.15 -2.18
CA ILE A 25 -9.29 -7.74 -2.20
C ILE A 25 -10.19 -6.72 -2.90
N SER A 26 -10.94 -7.16 -3.91
CA SER A 26 -11.89 -6.29 -4.59
C SER A 26 -13.07 -5.96 -3.67
N ASN A 27 -13.74 -4.82 -3.88
CA ASN A 27 -14.94 -4.49 -3.10
C ASN A 27 -16.03 -5.56 -3.23
N ALA A 28 -16.18 -6.18 -4.40
CA ALA A 28 -17.16 -7.22 -4.64
C ALA A 28 -16.87 -8.52 -3.85
N ASP A 29 -15.59 -8.78 -3.55
CA ASP A 29 -15.17 -9.99 -2.84
C ASP A 29 -14.98 -9.76 -1.33
N LEU A 30 -15.08 -8.51 -0.85
CA LEU A 30 -14.66 -8.11 0.49
C LEU A 30 -15.30 -8.97 1.59
N GLU A 31 -16.62 -9.12 1.58
CA GLU A 31 -17.35 -9.89 2.59
C GLU A 31 -16.91 -11.36 2.64
N ARG A 32 -16.63 -11.95 1.47
CA ARG A 32 -16.28 -13.36 1.35
C ARG A 32 -14.79 -13.62 1.60
N ALA A 33 -13.91 -12.69 1.20
CA ALA A 33 -12.48 -12.93 1.12
C ALA A 33 -11.68 -12.34 2.29
N LEU A 34 -12.21 -11.34 3.01
CA LEU A 34 -11.45 -10.63 4.05
C LEU A 34 -10.95 -11.56 5.17
N LEU A 35 -11.88 -12.24 5.85
CA LEU A 35 -11.55 -13.09 6.99
C LEU A 35 -10.65 -14.28 6.59
N PRO A 36 -10.93 -15.04 5.52
CA PRO A 36 -10.03 -16.10 5.05
C PRO A 36 -8.63 -15.59 4.70
N THR A 37 -8.53 -14.43 4.04
CA THR A 37 -7.23 -13.86 3.64
C THR A 37 -6.39 -13.48 4.85
N ILE A 38 -6.97 -12.77 5.82
CA ILE A 38 -6.27 -12.40 7.06
C ILE A 38 -5.81 -13.66 7.79
N THR A 39 -6.71 -14.64 7.96
CA THR A 39 -6.41 -15.89 8.67
C THR A 39 -5.27 -16.64 7.99
N ARG A 40 -5.27 -16.74 6.66
CA ARG A 40 -4.22 -17.40 5.90
C ARG A 40 -2.86 -16.71 6.08
N VAL A 41 -2.81 -15.38 5.97
CA VAL A 41 -1.58 -14.61 6.12
C VAL A 41 -1.01 -14.71 7.52
N LEU A 42 -1.86 -14.61 8.56
CA LEU A 42 -1.41 -14.71 9.95
C LEU A 42 -0.90 -16.11 10.31
N ASN A 43 -1.42 -17.15 9.66
CA ASN A 43 -0.97 -18.54 9.85
C ASN A 43 0.18 -18.96 8.92
N ALA A 44 0.68 -18.06 8.06
CA ALA A 44 1.80 -18.30 7.16
C ALA A 44 2.99 -17.40 7.53
N PRO A 45 3.74 -17.72 8.61
CA PRO A 45 4.75 -16.81 9.17
C PRO A 45 5.83 -16.43 8.15
N GLU A 46 6.26 -17.34 7.29
CA GLU A 46 7.26 -17.04 6.25
C GLU A 46 6.74 -16.06 5.19
N GLU A 47 5.50 -16.23 4.72
CA GLU A 47 4.86 -15.31 3.79
C GLU A 47 4.69 -13.93 4.42
N LEU A 48 4.22 -13.89 5.67
CA LEU A 48 4.06 -12.65 6.42
C LEU A 48 5.41 -11.92 6.61
N GLN A 49 6.50 -12.65 6.86
CA GLN A 49 7.83 -12.04 6.95
C GLN A 49 8.31 -11.49 5.61
N LYS A 50 8.09 -12.20 4.50
CA LYS A 50 8.39 -11.69 3.15
C LYS A 50 7.62 -10.41 2.85
N MET A 51 6.31 -10.40 3.14
CA MET A 51 5.46 -9.23 2.94
C MET A 51 5.90 -8.04 3.82
N ARG A 52 6.28 -8.29 5.08
CA ARG A 52 6.86 -7.26 5.97
C ARG A 52 8.16 -6.69 5.44
N ALA A 53 9.07 -7.53 4.95
CA ALA A 53 10.34 -7.10 4.38
C ALA A 53 10.11 -6.23 3.14
N ALA A 54 9.22 -6.66 2.24
CA ALA A 54 8.83 -5.88 1.07
C ALA A 54 8.24 -4.52 1.47
N MET A 55 7.28 -4.49 2.41
CA MET A 55 6.68 -3.25 2.89
C MET A 55 7.72 -2.28 3.48
N ARG A 56 8.68 -2.80 4.26
CA ARG A 56 9.78 -1.99 4.82
C ARG A 56 10.67 -1.39 3.75
N ALA A 57 10.96 -2.13 2.69
CA ALA A 57 11.75 -1.63 1.56
C ALA A 57 11.05 -0.49 0.78
N LEU A 58 9.72 -0.44 0.82
CA LEU A 58 8.91 0.62 0.17
C LEU A 58 8.64 1.82 1.08
N ALA A 59 8.90 1.70 2.38
CA ALA A 59 8.61 2.77 3.32
C ALA A 59 9.49 4.00 3.05
N ALA A 60 8.85 5.18 3.03
CA ALA A 60 9.53 6.47 2.94
C ALA A 60 9.31 7.26 4.25
N PRO A 61 9.99 6.89 5.35
CA PRO A 61 9.74 7.46 6.69
C PRO A 61 10.00 8.97 6.77
N ASP A 62 10.78 9.52 5.87
CA ASP A 62 11.12 10.95 5.78
C ASP A 62 10.41 11.69 4.64
N ALA A 63 9.37 11.08 4.02
CA ALA A 63 8.66 11.66 2.88
C ALA A 63 8.19 13.10 3.13
N ALA A 64 7.58 13.37 4.29
CA ALA A 64 7.12 14.72 4.65
C ALA A 64 8.27 15.74 4.69
N LYS A 65 9.43 15.35 5.23
CA LYS A 65 10.63 16.21 5.28
C LYS A 65 11.17 16.48 3.87
N LYS A 66 11.21 15.45 3.02
CA LYS A 66 11.63 15.57 1.61
C LYS A 66 10.73 16.54 0.85
N ILE A 67 9.41 16.42 1.01
CA ILE A 67 8.44 17.32 0.40
C ILE A 67 8.63 18.75 0.90
N ALA A 68 8.77 18.96 2.22
CA ALA A 68 9.00 20.29 2.77
C ALA A 68 10.25 20.97 2.20
N ARG A 69 11.37 20.24 2.08
CA ARG A 69 12.60 20.76 1.45
C ARG A 69 12.39 21.11 -0.02
N LEU A 70 11.65 20.28 -0.75
CA LEU A 70 11.34 20.54 -2.16
C LEU A 70 10.54 21.83 -2.32
N ILE A 71 9.50 22.03 -1.49
CA ILE A 71 8.71 23.26 -1.47
C ILE A 71 9.59 24.49 -1.16
N GLN A 72 10.47 24.38 -0.16
CA GLN A 72 11.40 25.47 0.18
C GLN A 72 12.34 25.81 -0.98
N SER A 73 12.85 24.79 -1.70
CA SER A 73 13.79 25.02 -2.81
C SER A 73 13.18 25.78 -4.00
N VAL A 74 11.88 25.59 -4.27
CA VAL A 74 11.19 26.30 -5.37
C VAL A 74 10.66 27.67 -4.95
N ALA A 75 10.40 27.89 -3.66
CA ALA A 75 9.92 29.16 -3.12
C ALA A 75 11.04 30.18 -2.85
N ALA A 76 12.30 29.75 -2.85
CA ALA A 76 13.47 30.62 -2.70
C ALA A 76 13.94 31.27 -4.03
N CYS A 77 13.23 30.99 -5.14
CA CYS A 77 13.39 31.65 -6.43
C CYS A 77 12.52 32.90 -6.54
#